data_AF-B9TJJ3-F1
#
_entry.id   AF-B9TJJ3-F1
#
_cell.length_a   1.000
_cell.length_b   1.000
_cell.length_c   1.000
_cell.angle_alpha   90.00
_cell.angle_beta   90.00
_cell.angle_gamma   90.00
#
_symmetry.space_group_name_H-M   'P 1'
#
loop_
_entity.id
_entity.type
_entity.pdbx_description
1 polymer ?
#
loop_
_entity_poly.entity_id
_entity_poly.type
_entity_poly.pdbx_seq_one_letter_code
_entity_poly.pdbx_strand_id
1 'polypeptide(L)'
;MMNLDKYRREHADIISHVQQLKRLSAQGIALQAVAIAREVIAMSSLIKLHLSVEDRYLYPALQKADPALAAKALQYQQEMADISAQYGQFSRQWNDAQRIAEQPEHFRADANRVLKTLFERIGRENREFYPMVEAA
;
A
#
# COMPACT_ATOMS: atom_id res chain seq x y z
N MET A 1 14.18 0.47 21.19
CA MET A 1 12.93 1.10 20.69
C MET A 1 12.81 0.82 19.21
N MET A 2 11.69 0.26 18.79
CA MET A 2 11.39 0.05 17.37
C MET A 2 11.18 1.43 16.72
N ASN A 3 11.98 1.79 15.72
CA ASN A 3 11.85 3.08 15.04
C ASN A 3 10.68 3.02 14.06
N LEU A 4 9.47 3.35 14.55
CA LEU A 4 8.25 3.41 13.72
C LEU A 4 8.25 4.60 12.76
N ASP A 5 9.10 5.62 12.95
CA ASP A 5 9.18 6.77 12.05
C ASP A 5 9.60 6.36 10.64
N LYS A 6 10.39 5.29 10.52
CA LYS A 6 10.72 4.71 9.21
C LYS A 6 9.46 4.23 8.49
N TYR A 7 8.62 3.44 9.15
CA TYR A 7 7.40 2.91 8.53
C TYR A 7 6.37 4.02 8.24
N ARG A 8 6.27 5.02 9.12
CA ARG A 8 5.45 6.22 8.86
C ARG A 8 5.90 7.00 7.62
N ARG A 9 7.21 7.11 7.38
CA ARG A 9 7.74 7.71 6.14
C ARG A 9 7.41 6.86 4.91
N GLU A 10 7.58 5.54 4.99
CA GLU A 10 7.20 4.63 3.90
C GLU A 10 5.70 4.72 3.57
N HIS A 11 4.84 4.83 4.59
CA HIS A 11 3.42 5.11 4.39
C HIS A 11 3.18 6.45 3.69
N ALA A 12 3.86 7.52 4.11
CA ALA A 12 3.72 8.83 3.48
C ALA A 12 4.11 8.77 1.99
N ASP A 13 5.16 8.02 1.65
CA ASP A 13 5.60 7.81 0.26
C ASP A 13 4.54 7.07 -0.55
N ILE A 14 3.99 5.96 -0.03
CA ILE A 14 2.90 5.22 -0.68
C ILE A 14 1.69 6.14 -0.91
N ILE A 15 1.29 6.92 0.09
CA ILE A 15 0.16 7.85 -0.03
C ILE A 15 0.43 8.94 -1.08
N SER A 16 1.67 9.43 -1.19
CA SER A 16 2.06 10.39 -2.23
C SER A 16 1.86 9.83 -3.64
N HIS A 17 2.24 8.57 -3.88
CA HIS A 17 1.99 7.87 -5.14
C HIS A 17 0.48 7.68 -5.43
N VAL A 18 -0.31 7.32 -4.41
CA VAL A 18 -1.78 7.25 -4.55
C VAL A 18 -2.36 8.60 -4.97
N GLN A 19 -1.89 9.69 -4.37
CA GLN A 19 -2.34 11.04 -4.74
C GLN A 19 -1.90 11.43 -6.15
N GLN A 20 -0.68 11.06 -6.56
CA GLN A 20 -0.18 11.30 -7.91
C GLN A 20 -1.01 10.55 -8.96
N LEU A 21 -1.33 9.27 -8.73
CA LEU A 21 -2.23 8.50 -9.59
C LEU A 21 -3.61 9.15 -9.72
N LYS A 22 -4.18 9.66 -8.63
CA LYS A 22 -5.44 10.40 -8.65
C LYS A 22 -5.35 11.67 -9.50
N ARG A 23 -4.26 12.45 -9.34
CA ARG A 23 -4.02 13.67 -10.14
C ARG A 23 -3.89 13.35 -11.63
N LEU A 24 -3.07 12.37 -12.01
CA LEU A 24 -2.90 11.95 -13.40
C LEU A 24 -4.22 11.45 -14.00
N SER A 25 -4.99 10.66 -13.23
CA SER A 25 -6.28 10.15 -13.67
C SER A 25 -7.31 11.27 -13.91
N ALA A 26 -7.25 12.35 -13.13
CA ALA A 26 -8.10 13.53 -13.30
C ALA A 26 -7.70 14.39 -14.52
N GLN A 27 -6.43 14.34 -14.94
CA GLN A 27 -5.94 15.00 -16.16
C GLN A 27 -6.26 14.22 -17.45
N GLY A 28 -6.82 13.01 -17.32
CA GLY A 28 -7.20 12.13 -18.42
C GLY A 28 -6.35 10.87 -18.45
N ILE A 29 -6.97 9.72 -18.15
CA ILE A 29 -6.27 8.43 -18.02
C ILE A 29 -5.54 8.03 -19.31
N ALA A 30 -6.21 8.12 -20.46
CA ALA A 30 -5.60 7.73 -21.72
C ALA A 30 -4.45 8.68 -22.13
N LEU A 31 -4.60 9.98 -21.87
CA LEU A 31 -3.55 10.99 -22.12
C LEU A 31 -2.33 10.75 -21.24
N GLN A 32 -2.56 10.39 -19.96
CA GLN A 32 -1.51 10.21 -18.96
C GLN A 32 -1.04 8.76 -18.82
N ALA A 33 -1.38 7.86 -19.75
CA ALA A 33 -1.22 6.43 -19.57
C ALA A 33 0.22 6.00 -19.26
N VAL A 34 1.22 6.62 -19.91
CA VAL A 34 2.65 6.37 -19.63
C VAL A 34 3.03 6.78 -18.21
N ALA A 35 2.57 7.94 -17.75
CA ALA A 35 2.84 8.41 -16.39
C ALA A 35 2.14 7.53 -15.36
N ILE A 36 0.89 7.14 -15.62
CA ILE A 36 0.12 6.24 -14.76
C ILE A 36 0.82 4.88 -14.62
N ALA A 37 1.23 4.26 -15.74
CA ALA A 37 1.94 2.98 -15.71
C ALA A 37 3.21 3.04 -14.86
N ARG A 38 3.99 4.14 -14.99
CA ARG A 38 5.19 4.37 -14.17
C ARG A 38 4.88 4.48 -12.69
N GLU A 39 3.83 5.21 -12.31
CA GLU A 39 3.40 5.31 -10.91
C GLU A 39 2.95 3.97 -10.33
N VAL A 40 2.20 3.17 -11.11
CA VAL A 40 1.78 1.82 -10.71
C VAL A 40 2.99 0.92 -10.46
N ILE A 41 3.99 0.96 -11.33
CA ILE A 41 5.23 0.19 -11.17
C ILE A 41 6.02 0.67 -9.95
N ALA A 42 6.21 1.98 -9.80
CA ALA A 42 6.97 2.57 -8.70
C ALA A 42 6.39 2.20 -7.33
N MET A 43 5.08 2.35 -7.17
CA MET A 43 4.38 2.02 -5.93
C MET A 43 4.41 0.52 -5.61
N SER A 44 4.49 -0.35 -6.63
CA SER A 44 4.67 -1.80 -6.43
C SER A 44 5.95 -2.14 -5.68
N SER A 45 7.04 -1.45 -6.00
CA SER A 45 8.33 -1.67 -5.35
C SER A 45 8.32 -1.19 -3.90
N LEU A 46 7.66 -0.06 -3.63
CA LEU A 46 7.54 0.49 -2.28
C LEU A 46 6.69 -0.40 -1.35
N ILE A 47 5.52 -0.86 -1.82
CA ILE A 47 4.65 -1.75 -1.04
C ILE A 47 5.38 -3.06 -0.69
N LYS A 48 6.12 -3.65 -1.66
CA LYS A 48 6.92 -4.86 -1.41
C LYS A 48 8.03 -4.62 -0.40
N LEU A 49 8.75 -3.51 -0.51
CA LEU A 49 9.84 -3.19 0.41
C LEU A 49 9.31 -2.99 1.83
N HIS A 50 8.25 -2.20 1.97
CA HIS A 50 7.59 -1.95 3.25
C HIS A 50 7.18 -3.25 3.94
N LEU A 51 6.39 -4.10 3.26
CA LEU A 51 5.96 -5.40 3.80
C LEU A 51 7.15 -6.30 4.16
N SER A 52 8.18 -6.34 3.32
CA SER A 52 9.38 -7.15 3.60
C SER A 52 10.11 -6.72 4.87
N VAL A 53 10.13 -5.43 5.20
CA VAL A 53 10.73 -4.94 6.44
C VAL A 53 9.85 -5.29 7.63
N GLU A 54 8.53 -5.11 7.53
CA GLU A 54 7.61 -5.46 8.62
C GLU A 54 7.63 -6.97 8.94
N ASP A 55 7.59 -7.84 7.92
CA ASP A 55 7.65 -9.30 8.06
C ASP A 55 8.95 -9.78 8.70
N ARG A 56 10.06 -9.09 8.41
CA ARG A 56 11.38 -9.50 8.90
C ARG A 56 11.67 -9.01 10.32
N TYR A 57 11.11 -7.86 10.70
CA TYR A 57 11.51 -7.17 11.93
C TYR A 57 10.34 -6.83 12.86
N LEU A 58 9.28 -6.20 12.33
CA LEU A 58 8.17 -5.70 13.14
C LEU A 58 7.33 -6.84 13.71
N TYR A 59 6.72 -7.66 12.83
CA TYR A 59 5.81 -8.72 13.27
C TYR A 59 6.49 -9.77 14.16
N PRO A 60 7.72 -10.26 13.86
CA PRO A 60 8.41 -11.21 14.75
C PRO A 60 8.73 -10.65 16.14
N ALA A 61 8.94 -9.33 16.27
CA ALA A 61 9.15 -8.70 17.56
C ALA A 61 7.84 -8.62 18.35
N LEU A 62 6.74 -8.26 17.71
CA LEU A 62 5.42 -8.14 18.34
C LEU A 62 4.81 -9.49 18.75
N GLN A 63 5.15 -10.57 18.04
CA GLN A 63 4.73 -11.92 18.43
C GLN A 63 5.29 -12.39 19.79
N LYS A 64 6.36 -11.73 20.28
CA LYS A 64 6.96 -12.00 21.59
C LYS A 64 6.42 -11.09 22.70
N ALA A 65 5.53 -10.16 22.36
CA ALA A 65 4.89 -9.26 23.31
C ALA A 65 3.72 -9.94 24.02
N ASP A 66 2.89 -9.16 24.72
CA ASP A 66 1.69 -9.68 25.37
C ASP A 66 0.72 -10.31 24.35
N PRO A 67 -0.14 -11.27 24.78
CA PRO A 67 -1.01 -12.00 23.87
C PRO A 67 -1.96 -11.13 23.04
N ALA A 68 -2.41 -9.99 23.58
CA ALA A 68 -3.35 -9.11 22.88
C ALA A 68 -2.64 -8.36 21.74
N LEU A 69 -1.44 -7.83 22.00
CA LEU A 69 -0.63 -7.18 20.97
C LEU A 69 -0.17 -8.17 19.90
N ALA A 70 0.23 -9.38 20.29
CA ALA A 70 0.62 -10.43 19.35
C ALA A 70 -0.53 -10.83 18.41
N ALA A 71 -1.75 -10.99 18.94
CA ALA A 71 -2.94 -11.28 18.12
C ALA A 71 -3.26 -10.14 17.15
N LYS A 72 -3.15 -8.88 17.60
CA LYS A 72 -3.35 -7.70 16.75
C LYS A 72 -2.31 -7.61 15.65
N ALA A 73 -1.04 -7.88 15.96
CA ALA A 73 0.04 -7.89 14.99
C ALA A 73 -0.17 -8.94 13.89
N LEU A 74 -0.61 -10.15 14.27
CA LEU A 74 -0.94 -11.20 13.29
C LEU A 74 -2.09 -10.79 12.36
N GLN A 75 -3.12 -10.14 12.89
CA GLN A 75 -4.21 -9.61 12.08
C GLN A 75 -3.71 -8.58 11.06
N TYR A 76 -2.91 -7.60 11.49
CA TYR A 76 -2.38 -6.56 10.61
C TYR A 76 -1.42 -7.11 9.54
N GLN A 77 -0.65 -8.14 9.88
CA GLN A 77 0.21 -8.85 8.95
C GLN A 77 -0.60 -9.54 7.83
N GLN A 78 -1.65 -10.28 8.21
CA GLN A 78 -2.51 -10.98 7.24
C GLN A 78 -3.25 -10.00 6.32
N GLU A 79 -3.82 -8.93 6.88
CA GLU A 79 -4.46 -7.87 6.10
C GLU A 79 -3.49 -7.24 5.09
N MET A 80 -2.23 -7.00 5.47
CA MET A 80 -1.24 -6.41 4.57
C MET A 80 -0.80 -7.37 3.47
N ALA A 81 -0.68 -8.67 3.77
CA ALA A 81 -0.38 -9.70 2.78
C ALA A 81 -1.46 -9.76 1.68
N ASP A 82 -2.74 -9.74 2.08
CA ASP A 82 -3.87 -9.74 1.15
C ASP A 82 -3.91 -8.49 0.28
N ILE A 83 -3.66 -7.30 0.85
CA ILE A 83 -3.61 -6.03 0.10
C ILE A 83 -2.42 -6.03 -0.87
N SER A 84 -1.26 -6.51 -0.44
CA SER A 84 -0.07 -6.64 -1.29
C SER A 84 -0.32 -7.56 -2.48
N ALA A 85 -1.02 -8.69 -2.27
CA ALA A 85 -1.41 -9.60 -3.34
C ALA A 85 -2.39 -8.94 -4.34
N GLN A 86 -3.42 -8.25 -3.83
CA GLN A 86 -4.39 -7.51 -4.67
C GLN A 86 -3.71 -6.40 -5.47
N TYR A 87 -2.82 -5.64 -4.85
CA TYR A 87 -2.06 -4.60 -5.54
C TYR A 87 -1.10 -5.21 -6.58
N GLY A 88 -0.48 -6.34 -6.27
CA GLY A 88 0.36 -7.07 -7.22
C GLY A 88 -0.40 -7.53 -8.46
N GLN A 89 -1.65 -7.98 -8.31
CA GLN A 89 -2.52 -8.31 -9.44
C GLN A 89 -2.89 -7.06 -10.26
N PHE A 90 -3.31 -5.99 -9.59
CA PHE A 90 -3.59 -4.70 -10.21
C PHE A 90 -2.41 -4.18 -11.02
N SER A 91 -1.21 -4.19 -10.43
CA SER A 91 0.01 -3.73 -11.07
C SER A 91 0.37 -4.55 -12.31
N ARG A 92 0.27 -5.89 -12.26
CA ARG A 92 0.50 -6.73 -13.44
C ARG A 92 -0.49 -6.46 -14.56
N GLN A 93 -1.73 -6.08 -14.23
CA GLN A 93 -2.74 -5.77 -15.22
C GLN A 93 -2.51 -4.39 -15.86
N TRP A 94 -2.03 -3.42 -15.08
CA TRP A 94 -1.97 -2.00 -15.43
C TRP A 94 -0.54 -1.41 -15.43
N ASN A 95 0.47 -2.23 -15.69
CA ASN A 95 1.87 -1.78 -15.89
C ASN A 95 2.18 -1.40 -17.35
N ASP A 96 1.21 -1.56 -18.25
CA ASP A 96 1.33 -1.28 -19.68
C ASP A 96 0.51 -0.03 -20.04
N ALA A 97 1.20 0.98 -20.59
CA ALA A 97 0.59 2.25 -20.97
C ALA A 97 -0.41 2.10 -22.13
N GLN A 98 -0.15 1.23 -23.09
CA GLN A 98 -1.08 1.00 -24.21
C GLN A 98 -2.39 0.42 -23.69
N ARG A 99 -2.33 -0.59 -22.80
CA ARG A 99 -3.54 -1.16 -22.19
C ARG A 99 -4.32 -0.13 -21.37
N ILE A 100 -3.64 0.72 -20.60
CA ILE A 100 -4.29 1.81 -19.85
C ILE A 100 -5.01 2.78 -20.81
N ALA A 101 -4.37 3.12 -21.94
CA ALA A 101 -4.94 4.03 -22.93
C ALA A 101 -6.14 3.43 -23.67
N GLU A 102 -6.11 2.13 -23.95
CA GLU A 102 -7.20 1.40 -24.61
C GLU A 102 -8.39 1.14 -23.68
N GLN A 103 -8.16 1.04 -22.36
CA GLN A 103 -9.18 0.65 -21.38
C GLN A 103 -9.24 1.58 -20.15
N PRO A 104 -9.44 2.90 -20.34
CA PRO A 104 -9.32 3.88 -19.25
C PRO A 104 -10.36 3.69 -18.15
N GLU A 105 -11.60 3.31 -18.49
CA GLU A 105 -12.67 3.14 -17.50
C GLU A 105 -12.51 1.85 -16.69
N HIS A 106 -11.96 0.78 -17.28
CA HIS A 106 -11.59 -0.42 -16.53
C HIS A 106 -10.45 -0.13 -15.56
N PHE A 107 -9.41 0.59 -16.00
CA PHE A 107 -8.34 1.05 -15.10
C PHE A 107 -8.91 1.86 -13.94
N ARG A 108 -9.82 2.80 -14.22
CA ARG A 108 -10.46 3.63 -13.20
C ARG A 108 -11.19 2.80 -12.14
N ALA A 109 -11.99 1.83 -12.57
CA ALA A 109 -12.75 0.97 -11.67
C ALA A 109 -11.81 0.16 -10.75
N ASP A 110 -10.79 -0.47 -11.34
CA ASP A 110 -9.81 -1.26 -10.60
C ASP A 110 -8.97 -0.40 -9.64
N ALA A 111 -8.51 0.76 -10.10
CA ALA A 111 -7.73 1.70 -9.29
C ALA A 111 -8.55 2.20 -8.11
N ASN A 112 -9.82 2.57 -8.31
CA ASN A 112 -10.70 3.02 -7.22
C ASN A 112 -10.88 1.94 -6.15
N ARG A 113 -11.05 0.68 -6.57
CA ARG A 113 -11.20 -0.45 -5.63
C ARG A 113 -9.93 -0.68 -4.83
N VAL A 114 -8.80 -0.86 -5.52
CA VAL A 114 -7.54 -1.28 -4.89
C VAL A 114 -6.92 -0.15 -4.06
N LEU A 115 -6.91 1.09 -4.58
CA LEU A 115 -6.30 2.22 -3.88
C LEU A 115 -7.11 2.65 -2.66
N LYS A 116 -8.43 2.45 -2.66
CA LYS A 116 -9.27 2.70 -1.49
C LYS A 116 -8.89 1.77 -0.34
N THR A 117 -8.83 0.46 -0.59
CA THR A 117 -8.46 -0.53 0.43
C THR A 117 -7.07 -0.26 1.01
N LEU A 118 -6.09 0.05 0.15
CA LEU A 118 -4.73 0.38 0.59
C LEU A 118 -4.70 1.65 1.47
N PHE A 119 -5.40 2.71 1.04
CA PHE A 119 -5.45 3.98 1.77
C PHE A 119 -6.11 3.81 3.15
N GLU A 120 -7.23 3.11 3.22
CA GLU A 120 -7.96 2.85 4.47
C GLU A 120 -7.11 2.04 5.44
N ARG A 121 -6.44 0.98 4.97
CA ARG A 121 -5.58 0.15 5.81
C ARG A 121 -4.39 0.92 6.38
N ILE A 122 -3.65 1.67 5.55
CA ILE A 122 -2.54 2.54 6.01
C ILE A 122 -3.04 3.56 7.05
N GLY A 123 -4.23 4.12 6.81
CA GLY A 123 -4.86 5.07 7.74
C GLY A 123 -5.15 4.46 9.11
N ARG A 124 -5.71 3.24 9.14
CA ARG A 124 -5.95 2.50 10.40
C ARG A 124 -4.65 2.15 11.10
N GLU A 125 -3.66 1.65 10.37
CA GLU A 125 -2.38 1.26 10.99
C GLU A 125 -1.69 2.44 11.68
N ASN A 126 -1.62 3.59 11.01
CA ASN A 126 -1.03 4.79 11.57
C ASN A 126 -1.78 5.34 12.80
N ARG A 127 -3.11 5.20 12.85
CA ARG A 127 -3.97 5.80 13.89
C ARG A 127 -4.27 4.87 15.06
N GLU A 128 -4.23 3.56 14.83
CA GLU A 128 -4.64 2.56 15.81
C GLU A 128 -3.47 1.65 16.18
N PHE A 129 -2.85 0.99 15.20
CA PHE A 129 -1.85 -0.05 15.48
C PHE A 129 -0.52 0.51 15.99
N TYR A 130 0.06 1.52 15.33
CA TYR A 130 1.33 2.10 15.77
C TYR A 130 1.27 2.70 17.18
N PRO A 131 0.21 3.44 17.58
CA PRO A 131 0.05 3.85 18.97
C PRO A 131 -0.01 2.70 19.97
N MET A 132 -0.63 1.56 19.63
CA MET A 132 -0.62 0.37 20.48
C MET A 132 0.79 -0.20 20.64
N VAL A 133 1.58 -0.22 19.57
CA VAL A 133 2.98 -0.70 19.59
C VAL A 133 3.88 0.21 20.42
N GLU A 134 3.66 1.53 20.40
CA GLU A 134 4.45 2.49 21.18
C GLU A 134 4.14 2.47 22.67
N ALA A 135 2.93 2.03 23.04
CA ALA A 135 2.48 1.94 24.43
C ALA A 135 2.90 0.63 25.13
N ALA A 136 3.42 -0.35 24.39
CA ALA A 136 3.83 -1.67 24.88
C ALA A 136 5.33 -1.73 25.22
#